data_AF-A0A934PRP1-F1
#
_entry.id   AF-A0A934PRP1-F1
#
_cell.length_a   1.000
_cell.length_b   1.000
_cell.length_c   1.000
_cell.angle_alpha   90.00
_cell.angle_beta   90.00
_cell.angle_gamma   90.00
#
_symmetry.space_group_name_H-M   'P 1'
#
loop_
_entity.id
_entity.type
_entity.pdbx_description
1 polymer ?
#
loop_
_entity_poly.entity_id
_entity_poly.type
_entity_poly.pdbx_seq_one_letter_code
_entity_poly.pdbx_strand_id
1 'polypeptide(L)'
;MPKSRILIVSNLLTIGGAEKLIYELVVFARQNNIEPTILILDNYKVEYYDKIYKEIKVNVVRTRLHNIKHLRAPFKMLRSIYWVLLLKFFTNNFYESVHLMGLYNLYQIKALLKHKHRFFWHVTNAIQCTNGTYDFPSSYFDDERDTIVCINRYQINELIAHYGHALKCNLRLFKLFIND
;
A
#
# COMPACT_ATOMS: atom_id res chain seq x y z
N MET A 1 -15.84 13.02 17.87
CA MET A 1 -16.09 12.10 16.74
C MET A 1 -14.98 11.06 16.71
N PRO A 2 -15.26 9.78 16.41
CA PRO A 2 -14.19 8.80 16.22
C PRO A 2 -13.25 9.32 15.12
N LYS A 3 -11.94 9.21 15.35
CA LYS A 3 -10.93 9.67 14.41
C LYS A 3 -10.93 8.75 13.19
N SER A 4 -11.04 9.31 11.98
CA SER A 4 -10.91 8.55 10.73
C SER A 4 -9.54 7.85 10.70
N ARG A 5 -9.50 6.61 10.23
CA ARG A 5 -8.28 5.77 10.22
C ARG A 5 -8.01 5.24 8.84
N ILE A 6 -6.74 5.25 8.44
CA ILE A 6 -6.29 4.66 7.17
C ILE A 6 -5.15 3.67 7.41
N LEU A 7 -5.11 2.62 6.59
CA LEU A 7 -4.02 1.66 6.58
C LEU A 7 -3.18 1.89 5.33
N ILE A 8 -1.90 2.20 5.50
CA ILE A 8 -0.93 2.30 4.41
C ILE A 8 -0.08 1.03 4.41
N VAL A 9 -0.01 0.32 3.30
CA VAL A 9 0.73 -0.94 3.16
C VAL A 9 1.88 -0.74 2.19
N SER A 10 3.10 -1.10 2.62
CA SER A 10 4.32 -1.04 1.82
C SER A 10 5.24 -2.23 2.15
N ASN A 11 6.34 -2.36 1.45
CA ASN A 11 7.41 -3.33 1.67
C ASN A 11 8.67 -2.70 2.28
N LEU A 12 8.89 -1.40 2.08
CA LEU A 12 10.07 -0.66 2.52
C LEU A 12 9.71 0.73 3.04
N LEU A 13 10.61 1.27 3.86
CA LEU A 13 10.69 2.65 4.38
C LEU A 13 12.12 3.19 4.28
N THR A 14 12.85 2.81 3.22
CA THR A 14 14.17 3.34 2.85
C THR A 14 14.06 4.73 2.21
N ILE A 15 15.18 5.27 1.71
CA ILE A 15 15.15 6.53 0.96
C ILE A 15 14.78 6.22 -0.50
N GLY A 16 13.60 6.68 -0.92
CA GLY A 16 13.09 6.45 -2.27
C GLY A 16 11.82 7.25 -2.55
N GLY A 17 11.40 7.28 -3.81
CA GLY A 17 10.24 8.08 -4.26
C GLY A 17 8.92 7.57 -3.69
N ALA A 18 8.72 6.26 -3.62
CA ALA A 18 7.53 5.65 -3.04
C ALA A 18 7.45 5.88 -1.52
N GLU A 19 8.59 5.85 -0.83
CA GLU A 19 8.67 6.09 0.61
C GLU A 19 8.45 7.57 0.95
N LYS A 20 8.94 8.49 0.09
CA LYS A 20 8.60 9.91 0.18
C LYS A 20 7.09 10.14 -0.01
N LEU A 21 6.45 9.43 -0.94
CA LEU A 21 4.99 9.48 -1.10
C LEU A 21 4.25 9.03 0.16
N ILE A 22 4.68 7.94 0.80
CA ILE A 22 4.10 7.49 2.07
C ILE A 22 4.20 8.61 3.11
N TYR A 23 5.36 9.25 3.22
CA TYR A 23 5.56 10.35 4.15
C TYR A 23 4.59 11.51 3.87
N GLU A 24 4.43 11.91 2.62
CA GLU A 24 3.49 12.97 2.23
C GLU A 24 2.03 12.61 2.53
N LEU A 25 1.63 11.36 2.25
CA LEU A 25 0.31 10.85 2.60
C LEU A 25 0.06 10.86 4.10
N VAL A 26 1.06 10.49 4.89
CA VAL A 26 1.00 10.51 6.36
C VAL A 26 0.86 11.93 6.88
N VAL A 27 1.66 12.88 6.38
CA VAL A 27 1.58 14.29 6.75
C VAL A 27 0.20 14.85 6.41
N PHE A 28 -0.27 14.63 5.18
CA PHE A 28 -1.60 15.05 4.74
C PHE A 28 -2.71 14.47 5.62
N ALA A 29 -2.67 13.16 5.89
CA ALA A 29 -3.63 12.50 6.76
C ALA A 29 -3.66 13.15 8.15
N ARG A 30 -2.49 13.39 8.74
CA ARG A 30 -2.36 14.00 10.06
C ARG A 30 -2.90 15.43 10.11
N GLN A 31 -2.63 16.24 9.09
CA GLN A 31 -3.16 17.61 8.96
C GLN A 31 -4.68 17.63 8.86
N ASN A 32 -5.28 16.57 8.29
CA ASN A 32 -6.73 16.43 8.14
C ASN A 32 -7.37 15.58 9.25
N ASN A 33 -6.71 15.43 10.40
CA ASN A 33 -7.20 14.64 11.54
C ASN A 33 -7.48 13.15 11.25
N ILE A 34 -6.85 12.59 10.23
CA ILE A 34 -6.87 11.16 9.90
C ILE A 34 -5.69 10.48 10.61
N GLU A 35 -5.91 9.30 11.16
CA GLU A 35 -4.91 8.49 11.86
C GLU A 35 -4.36 7.39 10.93
N PRO A 36 -3.15 7.57 10.37
CA PRO A 36 -2.52 6.55 9.55
C PRO A 36 -1.86 5.46 10.41
N THR A 37 -2.00 4.21 9.99
CA THR A 37 -1.14 3.09 10.39
C THR A 37 -0.36 2.62 9.18
N ILE A 38 0.94 2.41 9.33
CA ILE A 38 1.80 1.88 8.26
C ILE A 38 2.08 0.41 8.54
N LEU A 39 1.71 -0.46 7.62
CA LEU A 39 2.03 -1.89 7.64
C LEU A 39 3.13 -2.18 6.63
N ILE A 40 4.28 -2.63 7.12
CA ILE A 40 5.40 -3.07 6.28
C ILE A 40 5.42 -4.59 6.19
N LEU A 41 5.33 -5.07 4.96
CA LEU A 41 5.30 -6.48 4.60
C LEU A 41 6.71 -7.05 4.53
N ASP A 42 6.85 -8.25 5.08
CA ASP A 42 7.99 -9.15 5.01
C ASP A 42 9.36 -8.61 5.47
N ASN A 43 9.39 -7.42 6.08
CA ASN A 43 10.60 -6.77 6.55
C ASN A 43 10.51 -6.33 8.03
N TYR A 44 11.36 -6.92 8.87
CA TYR A 44 11.47 -6.60 10.31
C TYR A 44 12.58 -5.60 10.65
N LYS A 45 13.42 -5.21 9.70
CA LYS A 45 14.52 -4.28 9.96
C LYS A 45 13.97 -2.87 10.12
N VAL A 46 14.58 -2.10 11.02
CA VAL A 46 14.33 -0.66 11.12
C VAL A 46 15.03 0.04 9.96
N GLU A 47 14.34 0.97 9.32
CA GLU A 47 14.76 1.69 8.14
C GLU A 47 14.73 3.21 8.39
N TYR A 48 15.04 3.98 7.35
CA TYR A 48 15.25 5.42 7.45
C TYR A 48 14.04 6.16 8.02
N TYR A 49 12.85 5.96 7.46
CA TYR A 49 11.66 6.70 7.87
C TYR A 49 11.04 6.22 9.20
N ASP A 50 11.44 5.07 9.77
CA ASP A 50 10.87 4.62 11.06
C ASP A 50 11.08 5.63 12.19
N LYS A 51 12.25 6.27 12.24
CA LYS A 51 12.55 7.29 13.26
C LYS A 51 11.62 8.49 13.11
N ILE A 52 11.44 8.94 11.88
CA ILE A 52 10.57 10.07 11.54
C ILE A 52 9.13 9.75 11.94
N TYR A 53 8.60 8.59 11.55
CA TYR A 53 7.23 8.18 11.91
C TYR A 53 7.04 8.03 13.41
N LYS A 54 8.07 7.57 14.14
CA LYS A 54 8.04 7.50 15.60
C LYS A 54 7.92 8.89 16.24
N GLU A 55 8.67 9.88 15.74
CA GLU A 55 8.63 11.27 16.23
C GLU A 55 7.25 11.90 16.04
N ILE A 56 6.62 11.69 14.87
CA ILE A 56 5.27 12.18 14.59
C ILE A 56 4.14 11.27 15.11
N LYS A 57 4.49 10.29 15.95
CA LYS A 57 3.56 9.36 16.62
C LYS A 57 2.65 8.60 15.66
N VAL A 58 3.23 8.10 14.57
CA VAL A 58 2.57 7.23 13.59
C VAL A 58 2.96 5.78 13.87
N ASN A 59 1.97 4.91 13.92
CA ASN A 59 2.20 3.49 14.20
C ASN A 59 2.76 2.79 12.96
N VAL A 60 4.00 2.33 13.05
CA VAL A 60 4.65 1.49 12.02
C VAL A 60 4.69 0.06 12.51
N VAL A 61 4.02 -0.83 11.79
CA VAL A 61 3.93 -2.24 12.11
C VAL A 61 4.62 -3.06 11.04
N ARG A 62 5.61 -3.85 11.47
CA ARG A 62 6.42 -4.71 10.62
C ARG A 62 6.03 -6.17 10.86
N THR A 63 5.59 -6.89 9.83
CA THR A 63 5.17 -8.29 9.97
C THR A 63 5.33 -9.09 8.68
N ARG A 64 5.25 -10.42 8.79
CA ARG A 64 5.21 -11.33 7.64
C ARG A 64 3.81 -11.85 7.48
N LEU A 65 3.28 -11.83 6.26
CA LEU A 65 1.96 -12.42 5.98
C LEU A 65 2.08 -13.86 5.50
N HIS A 66 3.24 -14.22 4.95
CA HIS A 66 3.54 -15.55 4.41
C HIS A 66 4.50 -16.33 5.32
N ASN A 67 4.47 -17.66 5.22
CA ASN A 67 5.41 -18.57 5.88
C ASN A 67 5.48 -18.41 7.42
N ILE A 68 4.33 -18.47 8.08
CA ILE A 68 4.18 -18.53 9.54
C ILE A 68 4.65 -19.91 10.04
N LYS A 69 5.96 -20.18 10.00
CA LYS A 69 6.57 -21.45 10.46
C LYS A 69 7.68 -21.23 11.50
N HIS A 70 7.67 -20.09 12.19
CA HIS A 70 8.70 -19.73 13.18
C HIS A 70 8.28 -20.13 14.60
N LEU A 71 8.35 -21.43 14.92
CA LEU A 71 8.16 -21.92 16.30
C LEU A 71 9.15 -21.28 17.29
N ARG A 72 10.30 -20.81 16.81
CA ARG A 72 11.35 -20.13 17.60
C ARG A 72 11.06 -18.65 17.91
N ALA A 73 9.98 -18.07 17.39
CA ALA A 73 9.65 -16.65 17.60
C ALA A 73 8.13 -16.42 17.77
N PRO A 74 7.52 -16.90 18.87
CA PRO A 74 6.06 -16.95 19.05
C PRO A 74 5.40 -15.57 18.97
N PHE A 75 6.00 -14.51 19.51
CA PHE A 75 5.44 -13.16 19.41
C PHE A 75 5.35 -12.65 17.96
N LYS A 76 6.36 -12.94 17.14
CA LYS A 76 6.33 -12.58 15.71
C LYS A 76 5.25 -13.37 14.97
N MET A 77 5.08 -14.63 15.35
CA MET A 77 4.05 -15.53 14.82
C MET A 77 2.64 -15.02 15.16
N LEU A 78 2.36 -14.72 16.43
CA LEU A 78 1.08 -14.19 16.89
C LEU A 78 0.74 -12.87 16.20
N ARG A 79 1.72 -11.96 16.08
CA ARG A 79 1.53 -10.71 15.33
C ARG A 79 1.19 -10.96 13.86
N SER A 80 1.84 -11.94 13.23
CA SER A 80 1.56 -12.31 11.84
C SER A 80 0.13 -12.84 11.69
N ILE A 81 -0.29 -13.74 12.59
CA ILE A 81 -1.66 -14.28 12.62
C ILE A 81 -2.67 -13.16 12.86
N TYR A 82 -2.41 -12.28 13.82
CA TYR A 82 -3.25 -11.11 14.11
C TYR A 82 -3.46 -10.26 12.86
N TRP A 83 -2.39 -9.91 12.13
CA TRP A 83 -2.52 -9.11 10.92
C TRP A 83 -3.21 -9.85 9.78
N VAL A 84 -2.97 -11.14 9.61
CA VAL A 84 -3.70 -11.95 8.63
C VAL A 84 -5.20 -11.93 8.92
N LEU A 85 -5.59 -12.12 10.19
CA LEU A 85 -7.00 -12.07 10.59
C LEU A 85 -7.59 -10.67 10.43
N LEU A 86 -6.86 -9.63 10.85
CA LEU A 86 -7.28 -8.25 10.69
C LEU A 86 -7.53 -7.92 9.23
N LEU A 87 -6.56 -8.22 8.35
CA LEU A 87 -6.64 -7.94 6.91
C LEU A 87 -7.82 -8.64 6.24
N LYS A 88 -8.05 -9.91 6.63
CA LYS A 88 -9.06 -10.78 6.03
C LYS A 88 -10.48 -10.52 6.51
N PHE A 89 -10.65 -10.16 7.78
CA PHE A 89 -11.98 -10.12 8.41
C PHE A 89 -12.36 -8.76 8.99
N PHE A 90 -11.40 -7.96 9.43
CA PHE A 90 -11.69 -6.78 10.25
C PHE A 90 -11.25 -5.45 9.65
N THR A 91 -10.58 -5.43 8.50
CA THR A 91 -10.06 -4.19 7.91
C THR A 91 -11.13 -3.12 7.74
N ASN A 92 -12.32 -3.47 7.25
CA ASN A 92 -13.44 -2.52 7.07
C ASN A 92 -13.97 -1.93 8.37
N ASN A 93 -13.72 -2.59 9.50
CA ASN A 93 -14.21 -2.13 10.81
C ASN A 93 -13.22 -1.15 11.45
N PHE A 94 -11.93 -1.25 11.11
CA PHE A 94 -10.86 -0.48 11.74
C PHE A 94 -10.33 0.66 10.88
N TYR A 95 -10.51 0.58 9.56
CA TYR A 95 -9.97 1.52 8.60
C TYR A 95 -11.06 1.95 7.62
N GLU A 96 -11.10 3.23 7.27
CA GLU A 96 -11.98 3.78 6.26
C GLU A 96 -11.47 3.52 4.85
N SER A 97 -10.15 3.43 4.70
CA SER A 97 -9.49 3.09 3.44
C SER A 97 -8.16 2.36 3.66
N VAL A 98 -7.75 1.63 2.64
CA VAL A 98 -6.46 0.94 2.60
C VAL A 98 -5.70 1.40 1.38
N HIS A 99 -4.47 1.84 1.58
CA HIS A 99 -3.59 2.41 0.57
C HIS A 99 -2.39 1.48 0.40
N LEU A 100 -2.35 0.74 -0.69
CA LEU A 100 -1.22 -0.12 -1.03
C LEU A 100 -0.25 0.66 -1.92
N MET A 101 1.00 0.77 -1.48
CA MET A 101 2.05 1.45 -2.23
C MET A 101 2.68 0.49 -3.23
N GLY A 102 2.62 0.80 -4.52
CA GLY A 102 3.17 -0.03 -5.59
C GLY A 102 2.31 -1.26 -5.92
N LEU A 103 2.02 -1.45 -7.22
CA LEU A 103 1.27 -2.62 -7.71
C LEU A 103 2.00 -3.94 -7.46
N TYR A 104 3.32 -3.94 -7.34
CA TYR A 104 4.10 -5.12 -6.97
C TYR A 104 3.65 -5.74 -5.63
N ASN A 105 3.32 -4.89 -4.65
CA ASN A 105 2.87 -5.36 -3.33
C ASN A 105 1.47 -5.98 -3.37
N LEU A 106 0.71 -5.74 -4.44
CA LEU A 106 -0.67 -6.20 -4.54
C LEU A 106 -0.71 -7.73 -4.57
N TYR A 107 0.26 -8.36 -5.23
CA TYR A 107 0.40 -9.82 -5.27
C TYR A 107 0.33 -10.44 -3.87
N GLN A 108 1.05 -9.83 -2.94
CA GLN A 108 1.31 -10.40 -1.62
C GLN A 108 0.07 -10.35 -0.72
N ILE A 109 -0.84 -9.42 -0.97
CA ILE A 109 -1.93 -9.11 -0.04
C ILE A 109 -3.32 -9.10 -0.68
N LYS A 110 -3.48 -9.09 -2.01
CA LYS A 110 -4.79 -8.97 -2.67
C LYS A 110 -5.80 -10.02 -2.18
N ALA A 111 -5.38 -11.28 -2.08
CA ALA A 111 -6.24 -12.37 -1.61
C ALA A 111 -6.62 -12.26 -0.12
N LEU A 112 -5.79 -11.60 0.68
CA LEU A 112 -6.01 -11.39 2.11
C LEU A 112 -6.77 -10.10 2.40
N LEU A 113 -6.61 -9.08 1.57
CA LEU A 113 -7.13 -7.74 1.81
C LEU A 113 -8.58 -7.61 1.33
N LYS A 114 -9.53 -7.88 2.23
CA LYS A 114 -10.95 -7.64 1.98
C LYS A 114 -11.36 -6.27 2.51
N HIS A 115 -11.48 -5.29 1.61
CA HIS A 115 -11.87 -3.93 1.98
C HIS A 115 -12.71 -3.28 0.87
N LYS A 116 -13.70 -2.44 1.24
CA LYS A 116 -14.60 -1.76 0.28
C LYS A 116 -13.95 -0.57 -0.41
N HIS A 117 -12.95 0.04 0.21
CA HIS A 117 -12.22 1.20 -0.31
C HIS A 117 -10.72 0.90 -0.33
N ARG A 118 -10.23 0.39 -1.46
CA ARG A 118 -8.81 0.07 -1.66
C ARG A 118 -8.22 0.99 -2.71
N PHE A 119 -7.11 1.60 -2.37
CA PHE A 119 -6.32 2.45 -3.24
C PHE A 119 -5.00 1.77 -3.52
N PHE A 120 -4.72 1.46 -4.77
CA PHE A 120 -3.47 0.86 -5.20
C PHE A 120 -2.66 1.90 -5.95
N TRP A 121 -1.56 2.33 -5.34
CA TRP A 121 -0.74 3.41 -5.86
C TRP A 121 0.26 2.84 -6.87
N HIS A 122 0.09 3.22 -8.13
CA HIS A 122 1.01 2.89 -9.19
C HIS A 122 2.10 3.96 -9.29
N VAL A 123 3.32 3.61 -8.88
CA VAL A 123 4.43 4.55 -8.69
C VAL A 123 5.61 4.32 -9.64
N THR A 124 5.57 3.27 -10.45
CA THR A 124 6.61 2.94 -11.43
C THR A 124 6.12 3.22 -12.85
N ASN A 125 7.01 3.68 -13.73
CA ASN A 125 6.73 3.80 -15.17
C ASN A 125 7.21 2.53 -15.90
N ALA A 126 6.62 2.18 -17.03
CA ALA A 126 6.96 0.94 -17.74
C ALA A 126 8.42 0.90 -18.22
N ILE A 127 8.98 2.07 -18.55
CA ILE A 127 10.41 2.22 -18.93
C ILE A 127 11.39 1.75 -17.83
N GLN A 128 10.95 1.67 -16.58
CA GLN A 128 11.77 1.18 -15.47
C GLN A 128 11.75 -0.35 -15.36
N CYS A 129 10.92 -1.03 -16.16
CA CYS A 129 10.85 -2.48 -16.23
C CYS A 129 11.80 -3.01 -17.31
N THR A 130 12.35 -4.21 -17.11
CA THR A 130 13.40 -4.81 -17.96
C THR A 130 13.04 -4.88 -19.45
N ASN A 131 11.75 -4.98 -19.78
CA ASN A 131 11.25 -5.07 -21.16
C ASN A 131 10.52 -3.80 -21.62
N GLY A 132 10.55 -2.71 -20.83
CA GLY A 132 9.75 -1.52 -21.10
C GLY A 132 8.23 -1.75 -21.00
N THR A 133 7.81 -2.90 -20.46
CA THR A 133 6.41 -3.30 -20.32
C THR A 133 6.08 -3.64 -18.87
N TYR A 134 4.83 -3.41 -18.50
CA TYR A 134 4.31 -3.90 -17.23
C TYR A 134 4.05 -5.40 -17.32
N ASP A 135 4.42 -6.14 -16.28
CA ASP A 135 4.16 -7.57 -16.15
C ASP A 135 3.33 -7.85 -14.87
N PHE A 136 2.22 -7.11 -14.75
CA PHE A 136 1.23 -7.35 -13.70
C PHE A 136 0.14 -8.30 -14.21
N PRO A 137 -0.33 -9.24 -13.38
CA PRO A 137 -1.48 -10.07 -13.72
C PRO A 137 -2.72 -9.21 -14.01
N SER A 138 -3.43 -9.49 -15.11
CA SER A 138 -4.68 -8.79 -15.45
C SER A 138 -5.73 -8.84 -14.34
N SER A 139 -5.68 -9.91 -13.53
CA SER A 139 -6.49 -10.07 -12.34
C SER A 139 -6.23 -9.02 -11.27
N TYR A 140 -5.29 -8.08 -11.42
CA TYR A 140 -5.14 -6.95 -10.50
C TYR A 140 -6.20 -5.88 -10.73
N PHE A 141 -6.70 -5.79 -11.95
CA PHE A 141 -7.50 -4.68 -12.43
C PHE A 141 -8.99 -5.01 -12.55
N ASP A 142 -9.42 -6.17 -12.03
CA ASP A 142 -10.72 -6.78 -12.27
C ASP A 142 -11.84 -6.40 -11.28
N ASP A 143 -11.57 -5.53 -10.30
CA ASP A 143 -12.52 -5.15 -9.24
C ASP A 143 -12.85 -3.66 -9.31
N GLU A 144 -14.13 -3.33 -9.56
CA GLU A 144 -14.62 -1.95 -9.70
C GLU A 144 -14.55 -1.14 -8.41
N ARG A 145 -14.42 -1.82 -7.26
CA ARG A 145 -14.26 -1.13 -5.96
C ARG A 145 -12.85 -0.62 -5.73
N ASP A 146 -11.90 -1.10 -6.53
CA ASP A 146 -10.50 -0.70 -6.42
C ASP A 146 -10.25 0.58 -7.19
N THR A 147 -9.39 1.42 -6.62
CA THR A 147 -8.90 2.63 -7.27
C THR A 147 -7.41 2.48 -7.53
N ILE A 148 -7.00 2.49 -8.79
CA ILE A 148 -5.58 2.62 -9.16
C ILE A 148 -5.24 4.10 -9.19
N VAL A 149 -4.33 4.52 -8.32
CA VAL A 149 -3.85 5.89 -8.26
C VAL A 149 -2.56 5.97 -9.05
N CYS A 150 -2.58 6.65 -10.19
CA CYS A 150 -1.40 6.92 -11.01
C CYS A 150 -0.82 8.29 -10.64
N ILE A 151 0.50 8.39 -10.66
CA ILE A 151 1.23 9.61 -10.29
C ILE A 151 1.45 10.56 -11.46
N ASN A 152 1.28 10.09 -12.69
CA ASN A 152 1.42 10.88 -13.91
C ASN A 152 0.51 10.33 -15.03
N ARG A 153 0.35 11.11 -16.11
CA ARG A 153 -0.50 10.71 -17.26
C ARG A 153 0.10 9.59 -18.10
N TYR A 154 1.44 9.47 -18.15
CA TYR A 154 2.11 8.42 -18.91
C TYR A 154 1.69 7.03 -18.40
N GLN A 155 1.66 6.84 -17.09
CA GLN A 155 1.20 5.61 -16.46
C GLN A 155 -0.25 5.24 -16.80
N ILE A 156 -1.14 6.23 -16.84
CA ILE A 156 -2.54 6.00 -17.23
C ILE A 156 -2.59 5.46 -18.66
N ASN A 157 -1.88 6.11 -19.57
CA ASN A 157 -1.84 5.72 -20.97
C ASN A 157 -1.25 4.31 -21.13
N GLU A 158 -0.14 4.01 -20.45
CA GLU A 158 0.50 2.68 -20.47
C GLU A 158 -0.41 1.59 -19.88
N LEU A 159 -1.10 1.85 -18.76
CA LEU A 159 -2.04 0.90 -18.17
C LEU A 159 -3.23 0.62 -19.09
N ILE A 160 -3.80 1.66 -19.71
CA ILE A 160 -4.90 1.49 -20.67
C ILE A 160 -4.42 0.72 -21.91
N ALA A 161 -3.24 1.05 -22.43
CA ALA A 161 -2.67 0.38 -23.60
C ALA A 161 -2.43 -1.12 -23.36
N HIS A 162 -1.90 -1.49 -22.19
CA HIS A 162 -1.58 -2.89 -21.88
C HIS A 162 -2.76 -3.69 -21.32
N TYR A 163 -3.62 -3.07 -20.51
CA TYR A 163 -4.63 -3.76 -19.71
C TYR A 163 -6.07 -3.28 -19.95
N GLY A 164 -6.33 -2.41 -20.94
CA GLY A 164 -7.65 -1.81 -21.15
C GLY A 164 -8.82 -2.81 -21.22
N HIS A 165 -8.59 -4.02 -21.74
CA HIS A 165 -9.59 -5.08 -21.78
C HIS A 165 -9.94 -5.68 -20.40
N ALA A 166 -9.02 -5.61 -19.44
CA ALA A 166 -9.16 -6.16 -18.09
C ALA A 166 -9.42 -5.07 -17.03
N LEU A 167 -9.27 -3.79 -17.40
CA LEU A 167 -9.35 -2.66 -16.50
C LEU A 167 -10.81 -2.34 -16.13
N LYS A 168 -11.22 -2.80 -14.96
CA LYS A 168 -12.50 -2.48 -14.31
C LYS A 168 -12.34 -1.53 -13.13
N CYS A 169 -11.14 -1.44 -12.57
CA CYS A 169 -10.83 -0.51 -11.48
C CYS A 169 -11.02 0.96 -11.90
N ASN A 170 -11.32 1.81 -10.92
CA ASN A 170 -11.31 3.24 -11.11
C ASN A 170 -9.86 3.74 -11.28
N LEU A 171 -9.58 4.54 -12.32
CA LEU A 171 -8.29 5.22 -12.44
C LEU A 171 -8.38 6.63 -11.87
N ARG A 172 -7.40 7.02 -11.07
CA ARG A 172 -7.25 8.39 -10.56
C ARG A 172 -5.84 8.89 -10.81
N LEU A 173 -5.74 10.10 -11.32
CA LEU A 173 -4.47 10.82 -11.40
C LEU A 173 -4.26 11.60 -10.10
N PHE A 174 -3.14 11.39 -9.45
CA PHE A 174 -2.70 12.18 -8.29
C PHE A 174 -1.27 12.62 -8.53
N LYS A 175 -1.05 13.92 -8.78
CA LYS A 175 0.31 14.45 -9.01
C LYS A 175 1.13 14.25 -7.72
N LEU A 176 2.26 13.55 -7.83
CA LEU A 176 3.26 13.51 -6.76
C LEU A 176 3.83 14.90 -6.51
N PHE A 177 4.12 15.19 -5.23
CA PHE A 177 4.80 16.39 -4.75
C PHE A 177 3.95 17.67 -4.87
N ILE A 178 3.46 18.15 -3.73
CA ILE A 178 2.69 19.39 -3.59
C ILE A 178 3.58 20.63 -3.79
N ASN A 179 4.91 20.48 -3.66
CA ASN A 179 5.87 21.57 -3.83
C ASN A 179 6.82 21.28 -5.00
N ASP A 180 6.82 22.17 -5.98
CA ASP A 180 7.97 22.44 -6.85
C ASP A 180 8.99 23.29 -6.08
#